data_AF-A0A382DCB3-F1
#
_entry.id   AF-A0A382DCB3-F1
#
_cell.length_a   1.000
_cell.length_b   1.000
_cell.length_c   1.000
_cell.angle_alpha   90.00
_cell.angle_beta   90.00
_cell.angle_gamma   90.00
#
_symmetry.space_group_name_H-M   'P 1'
#
loop_
_entity.id
_entity.type
_entity.pdbx_description
1 polymer ?
#
loop_
_entity_poly.entity_id
_entity_poly.type
_entity_poly.pdbx_seq_one_letter_code
_entity_poly.pdbx_strand_id
1 'polypeptide(L)'
;MFELSLDKQFDELPEDVVYCKNCVVSNQRPRTRFNEEGICSACQWALKKDQVVDWDTRAKELADLCDRFRRSDGQFDCIVPGSGGKDSAYVAHQLKVRYGMHPLCVT
;
A
#
# COMPACT_ATOMS: atom_id res chain seq x y z
N MET A 1 -9.65 -17.32 -32.22
CA MET A 1 -8.53 -16.95 -31.33
C MET A 1 -9.03 -15.74 -30.56
N PHE A 2 -9.15 -15.82 -29.23
CA PHE A 2 -9.75 -14.74 -28.44
C PHE A 2 -8.84 -13.49 -28.53
N GLU A 3 -9.23 -12.51 -29.35
CA GLU A 3 -8.53 -11.24 -29.57
C GLU A 3 -8.72 -10.22 -28.43
N LEU A 4 -9.52 -10.53 -27.40
CA LEU A 4 -9.68 -9.67 -26.25
C LEU A 4 -8.83 -10.15 -25.08
N SER A 5 -7.68 -9.51 -24.89
CA SER A 5 -7.09 -9.41 -23.56
C SER A 5 -8.07 -8.62 -22.67
N LEU A 6 -8.54 -9.24 -21.59
CA LEU A 6 -9.35 -8.54 -20.57
C LEU A 6 -8.53 -7.43 -19.89
N ASP A 7 -7.20 -7.49 -19.98
CA ASP A 7 -6.30 -6.55 -19.34
C ASP A 7 -5.58 -5.72 -20.41
N LYS A 8 -6.19 -4.60 -20.78
CA LYS A 8 -5.68 -3.63 -21.78
C LYS A 8 -4.31 -3.05 -21.43
N GLN A 9 -3.85 -3.25 -20.20
CA GLN A 9 -2.54 -2.77 -19.76
C GLN A 9 -1.38 -3.48 -20.47
N PHE A 10 -1.60 -4.68 -21.01
CA PHE A 10 -0.55 -5.40 -21.74
C PHE A 10 -0.24 -4.76 -23.10
N ASP A 11 -1.21 -4.06 -23.71
CA ASP A 11 -1.04 -3.41 -25.01
C ASP A 11 -0.08 -2.21 -24.95
N GLU A 12 0.14 -1.67 -23.74
CA GLU A 12 1.02 -0.51 -23.49
C GLU A 12 2.46 -0.92 -23.12
N LEU A 13 2.76 -2.22 -23.04
CA LEU A 13 4.07 -2.68 -22.65
C LEU A 13 5.07 -2.58 -23.82
N PRO A 14 6.30 -2.09 -23.58
CA PRO A 14 7.34 -2.03 -24.61
C PRO A 14 7.76 -3.45 -25.03
N GLU A 15 8.10 -3.64 -26.30
CA GLU A 15 8.60 -4.94 -26.81
C GLU A 15 9.98 -5.29 -26.25
N ASP A 16 10.86 -4.28 -26.13
CA ASP A 16 12.20 -4.47 -25.58
C ASP A 16 12.13 -4.70 -24.06
N VAL A 17 12.54 -5.90 -23.65
CA VAL A 17 12.55 -6.30 -22.25
C VAL A 17 13.80 -5.79 -21.56
N VAL A 18 13.61 -4.97 -20.52
CA VAL A 18 14.69 -4.54 -19.64
C VAL A 18 14.37 -4.86 -18.19
N TYR A 19 15.41 -4.93 -17.37
CA TYR A 19 15.32 -5.30 -15.95
C TYR A 19 15.85 -4.19 -15.06
N CYS A 20 15.20 -4.00 -13.92
CA CYS A 20 15.60 -3.01 -12.92
C CYS A 20 16.99 -3.35 -12.39
N LYS A 21 17.91 -2.38 -12.43
CA LYS A 21 19.28 -2.59 -11.96
C LYS A 21 19.39 -2.89 -10.46
N ASN A 22 18.37 -2.54 -9.65
CA ASN A 22 18.35 -2.77 -8.21
C ASN A 22 17.67 -4.09 -7.81
N CYS A 23 16.50 -4.42 -8.38
CA CYS A 23 15.68 -5.55 -7.93
C CYS A 23 15.36 -6.60 -8.99
N VAL A 24 15.96 -6.51 -10.18
CA VAL A 24 15.79 -7.44 -11.31
C VAL A 24 14.34 -7.62 -11.81
N VAL A 25 13.40 -6.76 -11.41
CA VAL A 25 12.04 -6.78 -11.96
C VAL A 25 12.03 -6.30 -13.42
N SER A 26 11.26 -6.95 -14.27
CA SER A 26 11.10 -6.58 -15.68
C SER A 26 10.18 -5.38 -15.88
N ASN A 27 10.43 -4.59 -16.93
CA ASN A 27 9.50 -3.59 -17.45
C ASN A 27 8.18 -4.16 -18.00
N GLN A 28 8.10 -5.49 -18.20
CA GLN A 28 6.88 -6.19 -18.61
C GLN A 28 5.83 -6.28 -17.49
N ARG A 29 6.15 -5.85 -16.27
CA ARG A 29 5.16 -5.76 -15.19
C ARG A 29 4.29 -4.52 -15.41
N PRO A 30 2.97 -4.67 -15.66
CA PRO A 30 2.08 -3.54 -15.91
C PRO A 30 2.19 -2.43 -14.86
N ARG A 31 2.05 -1.17 -15.30
CA ARG A 31 2.13 0.03 -14.46
C ARG A 31 3.49 0.23 -13.74
N THR A 32 4.54 -0.43 -14.18
CA THR A 32 5.91 -0.21 -13.67
C THR A 32 6.66 0.73 -14.62
N ARG A 33 7.13 1.87 -14.10
CA ARG A 33 7.93 2.84 -14.87
C ARG A 33 9.38 2.78 -14.44
N PHE A 34 10.28 3.09 -15.36
CA PHE A 34 11.72 3.13 -15.11
C PHE A 34 12.18 4.59 -15.23
N ASN A 35 13.09 5.02 -14.36
CA ASN A 35 13.79 6.29 -14.56
C ASN A 35 14.97 6.11 -15.54
N GLU A 36 15.63 7.23 -15.88
CA GLU A 36 16.78 7.27 -16.79
C GLU A 36 17.95 6.38 -16.33
N GLU A 37 18.08 6.14 -15.03
CA GLU A 37 19.12 5.29 -14.45
C GLU A 37 18.81 3.78 -14.59
N GLY A 38 17.60 3.40 -15.01
CA GLY A 38 17.14 2.01 -15.12
C GLY A 38 16.61 1.42 -13.81
N ILE A 39 16.12 2.26 -12.89
CA ILE A 39 15.52 1.85 -11.62
C ILE A 39 14.00 1.91 -11.71
N CYS A 40 13.32 0.83 -11.32
CA CYS A 40 11.86 0.76 -11.37
C CYS A 40 11.19 1.65 -10.32
N SER A 41 9.97 2.10 -10.60
CA SER A 41 9.17 2.99 -9.74
C SER A 41 8.95 2.43 -8.34
N ALA A 42 8.84 1.11 -8.20
CA ALA A 42 8.72 0.46 -6.90
C ALA A 42 10.00 0.60 -6.04
N CYS A 43 11.18 0.48 -6.65
CA CYS A 43 12.45 0.72 -5.96
C CYS A 43 12.63 2.18 -5.61
N GLN A 44 12.30 3.09 -6.53
CA GLN A 44 12.33 4.54 -6.26
C GLN A 44 11.41 4.90 -5.08
N TRP A 45 10.20 4.32 -5.04
CA TRP A 45 9.29 4.52 -3.93
C TRP A 45 9.83 3.91 -2.63
N ALA A 46 10.39 2.70 -2.66
CA ALA A 46 10.98 2.08 -1.47
C ALA A 46 12.08 2.95 -0.86
N LEU A 47 13.00 3.46 -1.68
CA LEU A 47 14.05 4.38 -1.24
C LEU A 47 13.48 5.66 -0.64
N LYS A 48 12.52 6.31 -1.33
CA LYS A 48 11.84 7.50 -0.81
C LYS A 48 11.15 7.23 0.52
N LYS A 49 10.46 6.09 0.61
CA LYS A 49 9.74 5.64 1.79
C LYS A 49 10.68 5.44 2.98
N ASP A 50 11.89 4.92 2.76
CA ASP A 50 12.82 4.61 3.84
C ASP A 50 13.73 5.81 4.20
N GLN A 51 13.96 6.75 3.27
CA GLN A 51 14.88 7.88 3.48
C GLN A 51 14.19 9.23 3.76
N VAL A 52 12.96 9.42 3.29
CA VAL A 52 12.26 10.72 3.38
C VAL A 52 11.15 10.69 4.41
N VAL A 53 10.51 9.54 4.62
CA VAL A 53 9.40 9.42 5.58
C VAL A 53 9.96 9.11 6.95
N ASP A 54 9.79 10.04 7.89
CA ASP A 54 10.00 9.79 9.31
C ASP A 54 8.84 8.94 9.86
N TRP A 55 9.08 7.63 9.95
CA TRP A 55 8.11 6.66 10.41
C TRP A 55 7.79 6.75 11.90
N ASP A 56 8.73 7.20 12.73
CA ASP A 56 8.51 7.37 14.17
C ASP A 56 7.55 8.53 14.41
N THR A 57 7.77 9.65 13.71
CA THR A 57 6.84 10.79 13.75
C THR A 57 5.46 10.40 13.21
N ARG A 58 5.36 9.67 12.09
CA ARG A 58 4.05 9.20 11.57
C ARG A 58 3.34 8.26 12.53
N ALA A 59 4.08 7.35 13.18
CA ALA A 59 3.52 6.43 14.17
C ALA A 59 2.98 7.19 15.39
N LYS A 60 3.71 8.22 15.85
CA LYS A 60 3.26 9.08 16.95
C LYS A 60 2.00 9.86 16.59
N GLU A 61 1.95 10.50 15.41
CA GLU A 61 0.76 11.24 14.97
C GLU A 61 -0.49 10.36 14.89
N LEU A 62 -0.34 9.12 14.41
CA LEU A 62 -1.45 8.16 14.39
C LEU A 62 -1.85 7.74 15.79
N ALA A 63 -0.90 7.50 16.70
CA ALA A 63 -1.18 7.18 18.09
C ALA A 63 -1.93 8.32 18.78
N ASP A 64 -1.45 9.56 18.64
CA ASP A 64 -2.10 10.77 19.19
C ASP A 64 -3.52 10.95 18.63
N LEU A 65 -3.73 10.63 17.34
CA LEU A 65 -5.07 10.65 16.75
C LEU A 65 -5.97 9.56 17.34
N CYS A 66 -5.47 8.34 17.47
CA CYS A 66 -6.21 7.23 18.08
C CYS A 66 -6.59 7.54 19.54
N ASP A 67 -5.66 8.06 20.34
CA ASP A 67 -5.86 8.40 21.75
C ASP A 67 -7.01 9.39 21.95
N ARG A 68 -7.21 10.32 21.00
CA ARG A 68 -8.32 11.30 21.05
C ARG A 68 -9.70 10.68 20.92
N PHE A 69 -9.81 9.50 20.31
CA PHE A 69 -11.09 8.87 19.97
C PHE A 69 -11.28 7.48 20.58
N ARG A 70 -10.23 6.90 21.18
CA ARG A 70 -10.29 5.58 21.82
C ARG A 70 -11.23 5.61 23.02
N ARG A 71 -12.19 4.69 23.05
CA ARG A 71 -13.16 4.54 24.11
C ARG A 71 -12.79 3.39 25.05
N SER A 72 -13.29 3.46 26.27
CA SER A 72 -13.13 2.43 27.31
C SER A 72 -14.47 1.80 27.73
N ASP A 73 -15.57 2.16 27.05
CA ASP A 73 -16.94 1.74 27.39
C ASP A 73 -17.43 0.53 26.56
N GLY A 74 -16.55 -0.04 25.73
CA GLY A 74 -16.85 -1.17 24.86
C GLY A 74 -17.55 -0.81 23.55
N GLN A 75 -17.91 0.45 23.32
CA GLN A 75 -18.43 0.90 22.03
C GLN A 75 -17.31 0.94 20.96
N PHE A 76 -17.70 1.13 19.70
CA PHE A 76 -16.75 1.25 18.61
C PHE A 76 -16.13 2.66 18.56
N ASP A 77 -14.83 2.71 18.25
CA ASP A 77 -14.05 3.96 18.22
C ASP A 77 -14.03 4.58 16.82
N CYS A 78 -14.06 3.74 15.79
CA CYS A 78 -13.92 4.15 14.40
C CYS A 78 -14.58 3.13 13.46
N ILE A 79 -14.84 3.57 12.23
CA ILE A 79 -15.31 2.72 11.15
C ILE A 79 -14.14 2.40 10.22
N VAL A 80 -13.96 1.13 9.89
CA VAL A 80 -13.02 0.67 8.87
C VAL A 80 -13.83 0.10 7.70
N PRO A 81 -13.78 0.73 6.52
CA PRO A 81 -14.36 0.15 5.31
C PRO A 81 -13.65 -1.17 4.96
N GLY A 82 -14.38 -2.27 5.08
CA GLY A 82 -13.90 -3.63 4.96
C GLY A 82 -14.29 -4.25 3.62
N SER A 83 -13.38 -4.20 2.65
CA SER A 83 -13.57 -4.83 1.33
C SER A 83 -13.43 -6.36 1.31
N GLY A 84 -13.07 -6.98 2.44
CA GLY A 84 -12.64 -8.39 2.50
C GLY A 84 -11.23 -8.65 1.97
N GLY A 85 -10.55 -7.62 1.44
CA GLY A 85 -9.16 -7.70 0.99
C GLY A 85 -8.16 -7.66 2.15
N LYS A 86 -6.92 -8.10 1.86
CA LYS A 86 -5.83 -8.11 2.84
C LYS A 86 -5.53 -6.73 3.44
N ASP A 87 -5.69 -5.66 2.66
CA ASP A 87 -5.27 -4.31 3.08
C ASP A 87 -6.25 -3.74 4.11
N SER A 88 -7.56 -3.86 3.88
CA SER A 88 -8.59 -3.45 4.85
C SER A 88 -8.54 -4.33 6.12
N ALA A 89 -8.28 -5.63 5.97
CA ALA A 89 -8.04 -6.52 7.10
C ALA A 89 -6.80 -6.13 7.92
N TYR A 90 -5.70 -5.75 7.25
CA TYR A 90 -4.48 -5.31 7.93
C TYR A 90 -4.70 -4.00 8.70
N VAL A 91 -5.42 -3.03 8.12
CA VAL A 91 -5.77 -1.78 8.80
C VAL A 91 -6.58 -2.06 10.07
N ALA A 92 -7.64 -2.87 9.98
CA ALA A 92 -8.46 -3.24 11.13
C ALA A 92 -7.62 -3.95 12.21
N HIS A 93 -6.76 -4.88 11.82
CA HIS A 93 -5.85 -5.59 12.72
C HIS A 93 -4.88 -4.64 13.43
N GLN A 94 -4.22 -3.72 12.70
CA GLN A 94 -3.30 -2.76 13.30
C GLN A 94 -4.00 -1.87 14.32
N LEU A 95 -5.17 -1.32 13.97
CA LEU A 95 -5.95 -0.49 14.87
C LEU A 95 -6.33 -1.25 16.16
N LYS A 96 -6.78 -2.50 16.04
CA LYS A 96 -7.17 -3.32 17.19
C LYS A 96 -5.98 -3.73 18.06
N VAL A 97 -4.94 -4.28 17.45
CA VAL A 97 -3.86 -4.99 18.18
C VAL A 97 -2.74 -4.04 18.60
N ARG A 98 -2.34 -3.11 17.71
CA ARG A 98 -1.23 -2.20 17.98
C ARG A 98 -1.69 -0.92 18.69
N TYR A 99 -2.82 -0.37 18.27
CA TYR A 99 -3.31 0.91 18.78
C TYR A 99 -4.46 0.78 19.79
N GLY A 100 -4.85 -0.44 20.18
CA GLY A 100 -5.85 -0.70 21.21
C GLY A 100 -7.25 -0.17 20.89
N MET A 101 -7.55 0.12 19.61
CA MET A 101 -8.85 0.63 19.17
C MET A 101 -9.88 -0.50 19.08
N HIS A 102 -11.16 -0.14 19.03
CA HIS A 102 -12.28 -1.02 18.75
C HIS A 102 -12.93 -0.64 17.40
N PRO A 103 -12.37 -1.10 16.27
CA PRO A 103 -12.91 -0.76 14.95
C PRO A 103 -14.19 -1.54 14.63
N LEU A 104 -15.18 -0.86 14.05
CA LEU A 104 -16.32 -1.49 13.38
C LEU A 104 -15.99 -1.64 11.89
N CYS A 105 -15.90 -2.88 11.40
CA CYS A 105 -15.70 -3.15 9.98
C CYS A 105 -17.05 -3.15 9.24
N VAL A 106 -17.15 -2.38 8.15
CA VAL A 106 -18.39 -2.23 7.37
C VAL A 106 -18.10 -2.44 5.88
N THR A 107 -18.96 -3.19 5.18
CA THR A 107 -18.89 -3.47 3.74
C THR A 107 -19.98 -2.77 2.95
#